data_AF-A0A3Q8ZIE3-F1
#
_entry.id   AF-A0A3Q8ZIE3-F1
#
_cell.length_a   1.000
_cell.length_b   1.000
_cell.length_c   1.000
_cell.angle_alpha   90.00
_cell.angle_beta   90.00
_cell.angle_gamma   90.00
#
_symmetry.space_group_name_H-M   'P 1'
#
loop_
_entity.id
_entity.type
_entity.pdbx_description
1 polymer ?
#
loop_
_entity_poly.entity_id
_entity_poly.type
_entity_poly.pdbx_seq_one_letter_code
_entity_poly.pdbx_strand_id
1 'polypeptide(L)'
;MPTHSTASRAHDIPADGRSDFDFFFGNWDVSHRRLQRRLAGDINWDVFGGTCEVRPLLGGLGNVDDNVIELPDGAYRAATVRTFDPATRQWSIWWIDGRIPLTIDVPVRGAFVDGVGTFLCEDVFDGRPIQVRFLWSEIAQNTARWEQAFSQDGGATWETNWIMEFARRP
;
A
#
# COMPACT_ATOMS: atom_id res chain seq x y z
N MET A 1 -22.84 16.35 46.94
CA MET A 1 -22.02 16.52 45.73
C MET A 1 -21.64 15.15 45.21
N PRO A 2 -22.29 14.59 44.18
CA PRO A 2 -21.81 13.35 43.59
C PRO A 2 -20.72 13.68 42.57
N THR A 3 -19.54 13.11 42.77
CA THR A 3 -18.45 13.09 41.79
C THR A 3 -18.81 12.12 40.68
N HIS A 4 -19.13 12.63 39.49
CA HIS A 4 -19.20 11.83 38.28
C HIS A 4 -17.77 11.39 37.90
N SER A 5 -17.48 10.11 38.04
CA SER A 5 -16.32 9.47 37.43
C SER A 5 -16.65 9.19 35.96
N THR A 6 -16.20 10.05 35.06
CA THR A 6 -16.18 9.79 33.62
C THR A 6 -15.05 8.82 33.32
N ALA A 7 -15.34 7.52 33.37
CA ALA A 7 -14.51 6.53 32.71
C ALA A 7 -14.59 6.80 31.20
N SER A 8 -13.48 7.24 30.61
CA SER A 8 -13.30 7.28 29.17
C SER A 8 -13.50 5.86 28.64
N ARG A 9 -14.56 5.63 27.86
CA ARG A 9 -14.66 4.42 27.04
C ARG A 9 -13.57 4.53 25.99
N ALA A 10 -12.46 3.84 26.19
CA ALA A 10 -11.65 3.38 25.06
C ALA A 10 -12.63 2.73 24.08
N HIS A 11 -12.70 3.23 22.85
CA HIS A 11 -13.42 2.54 21.81
C HIS A 11 -12.78 1.16 21.70
N ASP A 12 -13.52 0.10 22.04
CA ASP A 12 -13.16 -1.26 21.64
C ASP A 12 -13.16 -1.27 20.12
N ILE A 13 -11.99 -1.02 19.53
CA ILE A 13 -11.78 -1.15 18.09
C ILE A 13 -12.01 -2.64 17.80
N PRO A 14 -13.00 -2.99 16.94
CA PRO A 14 -13.20 -4.37 16.56
C PRO A 14 -11.90 -4.94 16.00
N ALA A 15 -11.43 -6.06 16.56
CA ALA A 15 -10.24 -6.77 16.08
C ALA A 15 -10.57 -7.58 14.80
N ASP A 16 -11.12 -6.91 13.79
CA ASP A 16 -11.56 -7.50 12.53
C ASP A 16 -10.66 -7.17 11.33
N GLY A 17 -9.63 -6.36 11.54
CA GLY A 17 -8.64 -5.95 10.52
C GLY A 17 -8.80 -4.50 10.04
N ARG A 18 -9.85 -3.78 10.47
CA ARG A 18 -10.07 -2.38 10.02
C ARG A 18 -8.98 -1.39 10.43
N SER A 19 -8.16 -1.74 11.42
CA SER A 19 -7.04 -0.93 11.92
C SER A 19 -5.68 -1.38 11.40
N ASP A 20 -5.64 -2.35 10.47
CA ASP A 20 -4.37 -2.94 10.02
C ASP A 20 -3.41 -1.93 9.38
N PHE A 21 -3.93 -0.83 8.81
CA PHE A 21 -3.14 0.24 8.21
C PHE A 21 -2.92 1.46 9.12
N ASP A 22 -3.37 1.43 10.39
CA ASP A 22 -3.25 2.60 11.29
C ASP A 22 -1.78 2.98 11.55
N PHE A 23 -0.87 2.00 11.49
CA PHE A 23 0.58 2.23 11.57
C PHE A 23 1.09 3.19 10.49
N PHE A 24 0.36 3.34 9.37
CA PHE A 24 0.82 4.05 8.18
C PHE A 24 0.39 5.53 8.17
N PHE A 25 -0.48 5.98 9.08
CA PHE A 25 -0.93 7.38 9.12
C PHE A 25 0.22 8.35 9.42
N GLY A 26 0.22 9.50 8.75
CA GLY A 26 1.23 10.56 8.88
C GLY A 26 2.13 10.70 7.66
N ASN A 27 3.32 11.28 7.87
CA ASN A 27 4.26 11.64 6.82
C ASN A 27 5.47 10.71 6.81
N TRP A 28 5.93 10.36 5.61
CA TRP A 28 7.01 9.41 5.38
C TRP A 28 7.98 9.90 4.30
N ASP A 29 9.25 9.64 4.53
CA ASP A 29 10.25 9.52 3.47
C ASP A 29 10.18 8.12 2.87
N VAL A 30 10.37 8.01 1.55
CA VAL A 30 10.29 6.74 0.83
C VAL A 30 11.56 6.54 0.02
N SER A 31 12.24 5.42 0.24
CA SER A 31 13.29 4.94 -0.66
C SER A 31 12.70 3.90 -1.61
N HIS A 32 12.83 4.15 -2.91
CA HIS A 32 12.32 3.25 -3.94
C HIS A 32 13.46 2.49 -4.60
N ARG A 33 13.20 1.23 -4.92
CA ARG A 33 13.94 0.45 -5.91
C ARG A 33 12.95 -0.12 -6.91
N ARG A 34 13.07 0.22 -8.19
CA ARG A 34 12.14 -0.24 -9.23
C ARG A 34 12.89 -0.87 -10.41
N LEU A 35 12.46 -2.03 -10.88
CA LEU A 35 13.05 -2.62 -12.09
C LEU A 35 12.82 -1.70 -13.30
N GLN A 36 13.85 -1.59 -14.14
CA GLN A 36 13.78 -0.83 -15.39
C GLN A 36 12.80 -1.48 -16.38
N ARG A 37 12.82 -2.81 -16.49
CA ARG A 37 11.86 -3.58 -17.27
C ARG A 37 11.28 -4.72 -16.43
N ARG A 38 9.98 -4.96 -16.60
CA ARG A 38 9.21 -6.00 -15.90
C ARG A 38 8.99 -7.18 -16.84
N LEU A 39 9.03 -8.39 -16.30
CA LEU A 39 8.77 -9.64 -17.02
C LEU A 39 9.67 -9.81 -18.25
N ALA A 40 10.93 -9.38 -18.11
CA ALA A 40 11.94 -9.36 -19.15
C ALA A 40 13.28 -9.98 -18.69
N GLY A 41 13.32 -10.59 -17.50
CA GLY A 41 14.54 -11.09 -16.88
C GLY A 41 15.53 -9.96 -16.53
N ASP A 42 15.02 -8.76 -16.29
CA ASP A 42 15.85 -7.61 -15.96
C ASP A 42 16.36 -7.71 -14.52
N ILE A 43 17.58 -7.23 -14.31
CA ILE A 43 18.22 -7.15 -13.00
C ILE A 43 18.68 -5.73 -12.68
N ASN A 44 18.42 -4.78 -13.59
CA ASN A 44 18.77 -3.38 -13.40
C ASN A 44 17.65 -2.65 -12.66
N TRP A 45 18.02 -1.96 -11.58
CA TRP A 45 17.11 -1.26 -10.70
C TRP A 45 17.39 0.24 -10.73
N ASP A 46 16.36 1.03 -10.95
CA ASP A 46 16.40 2.46 -10.64
C ASP A 46 16.21 2.64 -9.13
N VAL A 47 17.02 3.50 -8.53
CA VAL A 47 16.93 3.86 -7.12
C VAL A 47 16.67 5.36 -7.01
N PHE A 48 15.62 5.72 -6.27
CA PHE A 48 15.16 7.10 -6.17
C PHE A 48 14.40 7.36 -4.87
N GLY A 49 14.22 8.64 -4.56
CA GLY A 49 13.49 9.11 -3.38
C GLY A 49 12.01 9.33 -3.63
N GLY A 50 11.32 9.74 -2.58
CA GLY A 50 9.92 10.05 -2.60
C GLY A 50 9.39 10.40 -1.21
N THR A 51 8.14 10.82 -1.17
CA THR A 51 7.44 11.15 0.07
C THR A 51 6.02 10.61 0.02
N CYS A 52 5.48 10.21 1.16
CA CYS A 52 4.12 9.73 1.27
C CYS A 52 3.42 10.39 2.47
N GLU A 53 2.27 11.01 2.25
CA GLU A 53 1.39 11.51 3.31
C GLU A 53 0.13 10.67 3.35
N VAL A 54 -0.20 10.09 4.50
CA VAL A 54 -1.32 9.17 4.67
C VAL A 54 -2.29 9.69 5.71
N ARG A 55 -3.58 9.67 5.39
CA ARG A 55 -4.66 10.09 6.29
C ARG A 55 -5.84 9.11 6.27
N PRO A 56 -6.56 8.97 7.40
CA PRO A 56 -7.77 8.16 7.44
C PRO A 56 -8.86 8.74 6.52
N LEU A 57 -9.76 7.86 6.07
CA LEU A 57 -10.90 8.13 5.20
C LEU A 57 -12.12 7.35 5.71
N LEU A 58 -13.32 7.70 5.22
CA LEU A 58 -14.56 6.91 5.41
C LEU A 58 -14.89 6.58 6.87
N GLY A 59 -14.57 7.48 7.81
CA GLY A 59 -14.84 7.25 9.24
C GLY A 59 -14.08 6.06 9.84
N GLY A 60 -12.88 5.75 9.31
CA GLY A 60 -12.04 4.64 9.78
C GLY A 60 -12.19 3.36 8.98
N LEU A 61 -13.03 3.33 7.94
CA LEU A 61 -13.14 2.20 7.01
C LEU A 61 -12.27 2.37 5.76
N GLY A 62 -11.32 3.29 5.81
CA GLY A 62 -10.40 3.51 4.70
C GLY A 62 -9.27 4.47 5.05
N ASN A 63 -8.34 4.60 4.13
CA ASN A 63 -7.31 5.63 4.13
C ASN A 63 -6.98 6.05 2.71
N VAL A 64 -6.31 7.20 2.59
CA VAL A 64 -5.77 7.68 1.33
C VAL A 64 -4.35 8.17 1.57
N ASP A 65 -3.47 7.93 0.60
CA ASP A 65 -2.15 8.56 0.57
C ASP A 65 -1.93 9.42 -0.67
N ASP A 66 -1.09 10.44 -0.53
CA ASP A 66 -0.53 11.26 -1.60
C ASP A 66 0.98 11.02 -1.64
N ASN A 67 1.48 10.55 -2.78
CA ASN A 67 2.87 10.20 -3.01
C ASN A 67 3.50 11.21 -3.96
N VAL A 68 4.73 11.60 -3.64
CA VAL A 68 5.68 12.18 -4.60
C VAL A 68 6.71 11.10 -4.91
N ILE A 69 6.88 10.78 -6.19
CA ILE A 69 7.80 9.74 -6.66
C ILE A 69 8.85 10.40 -7.53
N GLU A 70 10.09 10.44 -7.07
CA GLU A 70 11.18 11.23 -7.65
C GLU A 70 12.00 10.43 -8.67
N LEU A 71 11.33 9.86 -9.68
CA LEU A 71 12.01 9.08 -10.72
C LEU A 71 13.19 9.86 -11.34
N PRO A 72 14.25 9.16 -11.81
CA PRO A 72 15.40 9.81 -12.44
C PRO A 72 15.05 10.79 -13.57
N ASP A 73 14.01 10.47 -14.36
CA ASP A 73 13.58 11.27 -15.51
C ASP A 73 12.54 12.36 -15.17
N GLY A 74 12.13 12.47 -13.90
CA GLY A 74 11.20 13.49 -13.43
C GLY A 74 10.22 12.99 -12.37
N ALA A 75 9.94 13.86 -11.40
CA ALA A 75 9.00 13.55 -10.34
C ALA A 75 7.55 13.55 -10.83
N TYR A 76 6.74 12.66 -10.29
CA TYR A 76 5.29 12.69 -10.48
C TYR A 76 4.56 12.43 -9.17
N ARG A 77 3.25 12.69 -9.17
CA ARG A 77 2.37 12.41 -8.04
C ARG A 77 1.47 11.22 -8.32
N ALA A 78 1.18 10.48 -7.27
CA ALA A 78 0.24 9.38 -7.31
C ALA A 78 -0.50 9.26 -5.98
N ALA A 79 -1.67 8.67 -5.98
CA ALA A 79 -2.44 8.45 -4.78
C ALA A 79 -2.88 7.00 -4.66
N THR A 80 -2.95 6.51 -3.43
CA THR A 80 -3.58 5.23 -3.13
C THR A 80 -4.85 5.46 -2.34
N VAL A 81 -5.94 4.81 -2.71
CA VAL A 81 -7.13 4.70 -1.87
C VAL A 81 -7.21 3.28 -1.34
N ARG A 82 -7.39 3.12 -0.02
CA ARG A 82 -7.61 1.83 0.63
C ARG A 82 -8.96 1.84 1.33
N THR A 83 -9.76 0.80 1.13
CA THR A 83 -11.03 0.64 1.85
C THR A 83 -11.13 -0.74 2.46
N PHE A 84 -11.69 -0.82 3.66
CA PHE A 84 -11.96 -2.06 4.36
C PHE A 84 -13.43 -2.45 4.21
N ASP A 85 -13.69 -3.72 3.87
CA ASP A 85 -15.02 -4.32 3.88
C ASP A 85 -15.21 -5.18 5.13
N PRO A 86 -16.06 -4.75 6.10
CA PRO A 86 -16.32 -5.51 7.32
C PRO A 86 -16.98 -6.87 7.09
N ALA A 87 -17.68 -7.08 5.96
CA ALA A 87 -18.37 -8.33 5.67
C ALA A 87 -17.38 -9.44 5.28
N THR A 88 -16.39 -9.10 4.46
CA THR A 88 -15.34 -10.04 4.01
C THR A 88 -14.07 -9.98 4.85
N ARG A 89 -13.92 -8.93 5.67
CA ARG A 89 -12.71 -8.60 6.44
C ARG A 89 -11.48 -8.45 5.55
N GLN A 90 -11.67 -7.82 4.40
CA GLN A 90 -10.61 -7.58 3.43
C GLN A 90 -10.46 -6.09 3.14
N TRP A 91 -9.23 -5.72 2.81
CA TRP A 91 -8.92 -4.44 2.20
C TRP A 91 -8.91 -4.56 0.69
N SER A 92 -9.34 -3.49 0.03
CA SER A 92 -9.10 -3.22 -1.38
C SER A 92 -8.21 -1.99 -1.50
N ILE A 93 -7.23 -2.02 -2.42
CA ILE A 93 -6.23 -0.98 -2.60
C ILE A 93 -6.23 -0.56 -4.08
N TRP A 94 -6.61 0.68 -4.37
CA TRP A 94 -6.58 1.25 -5.72
C TRP A 94 -5.41 2.21 -5.86
N TRP A 95 -4.66 2.07 -6.94
CA TRP A 95 -3.60 2.99 -7.33
C TRP A 95 -4.13 4.01 -8.36
N ILE A 96 -3.69 5.26 -8.21
CA ILE A 96 -4.03 6.38 -9.10
C ILE A 96 -2.73 7.04 -9.52
N ASP A 97 -2.36 6.88 -10.79
CA ASP A 97 -1.19 7.54 -11.36
C ASP A 97 -1.55 8.94 -11.89
N GLY A 98 -0.96 9.99 -11.32
CA GLY A 98 -1.24 11.37 -11.74
C GLY A 98 -0.84 11.69 -13.18
N ARG A 99 -0.03 10.84 -13.82
CA ARG A 99 0.31 10.95 -15.25
C ARG A 99 -0.81 10.42 -16.14
N ILE A 100 -1.72 9.60 -15.59
CA ILE A 100 -2.86 8.98 -16.29
C ILE A 100 -4.15 9.29 -15.49
N PRO A 101 -4.56 10.57 -15.40
CA PRO A 101 -5.57 11.02 -14.43
C PRO A 101 -7.00 10.51 -14.69
N LEU A 102 -7.24 9.84 -15.82
CA LEU A 102 -8.55 9.30 -16.19
C LEU A 102 -8.71 7.82 -15.83
N THR A 103 -7.70 7.19 -15.23
CA THR A 103 -7.68 5.76 -14.92
C THR A 103 -7.42 5.54 -13.43
N ILE A 104 -8.11 4.56 -12.87
CA ILE A 104 -7.84 4.00 -11.54
C ILE A 104 -7.62 2.51 -11.77
N ASP A 105 -6.52 1.98 -11.25
CA ASP A 105 -6.12 0.60 -11.50
C ASP A 105 -7.07 -0.41 -10.84
N VAL A 106 -7.05 -1.66 -11.32
CA VAL A 106 -7.79 -2.77 -10.71
C VAL A 106 -7.31 -2.93 -9.26
N PRO A 107 -8.21 -2.96 -8.26
CA PRO A 107 -7.76 -3.01 -6.88
C PRO A 107 -7.15 -4.37 -6.55
N VAL A 108 -5.99 -4.36 -5.92
CA VAL A 108 -5.52 -5.55 -5.19
C VAL A 108 -6.37 -5.74 -3.93
N ARG A 109 -6.69 -6.99 -3.61
CA ARG A 109 -7.52 -7.35 -2.46
C ARG A 109 -6.85 -8.37 -1.57
N GLY A 110 -7.08 -8.26 -0.27
CA GLY A 110 -6.44 -9.15 0.70
C GLY A 110 -6.56 -8.64 2.13
N ALA A 111 -5.71 -9.16 3.01
CA ALA A 111 -5.73 -8.86 4.44
C ALA A 111 -4.34 -9.02 5.05
N PHE A 112 -4.20 -8.60 6.31
CA PHE A 112 -3.02 -8.92 7.11
C PHE A 112 -3.21 -10.25 7.82
N VAL A 113 -2.13 -11.04 7.82
CA VAL A 113 -2.01 -12.27 8.60
C VAL A 113 -0.62 -12.24 9.24
N ASP A 114 -0.58 -12.37 10.57
CA ASP A 114 0.66 -12.37 11.36
C ASP A 114 1.62 -11.20 11.05
N GLY A 115 1.04 -10.00 10.87
CA GLY A 115 1.78 -8.76 10.59
C GLY A 115 2.20 -8.57 9.13
N VAL A 116 1.85 -9.50 8.24
CA VAL A 116 2.15 -9.41 6.80
C VAL A 116 0.87 -9.19 6.01
N GLY A 117 0.80 -8.07 5.29
CA GLY A 117 -0.31 -7.75 4.41
C GLY A 117 -0.07 -8.28 3.01
N THR A 118 -0.89 -9.23 2.53
CA THR A 118 -0.79 -9.77 1.16
C THR A 118 -2.04 -9.44 0.37
N PHE A 119 -1.88 -8.77 -0.77
CA PHE A 119 -2.99 -8.32 -1.61
C PHE A 119 -2.76 -8.74 -3.06
N LEU A 120 -3.80 -9.23 -3.72
CA LEU A 120 -3.72 -9.81 -5.05
C LEU A 120 -4.80 -9.24 -5.99
N CYS A 121 -4.48 -9.12 -7.27
CA CYS A 121 -5.48 -9.00 -8.33
C CYS A 121 -4.98 -9.67 -9.63
N GLU A 122 -5.92 -9.84 -10.57
CA GLU A 122 -5.62 -10.13 -11.96
C GLU A 122 -5.62 -8.81 -12.73
N ASP A 123 -4.63 -8.60 -13.58
CA ASP A 123 -4.47 -7.39 -14.38
C ASP A 123 -3.82 -7.72 -15.74
N VAL A 124 -3.58 -6.69 -16.56
CA VAL A 124 -2.94 -6.80 -17.87
C VAL A 124 -1.70 -5.91 -17.93
N PHE A 125 -0.55 -6.51 -18.21
CA PHE A 125 0.70 -5.79 -18.44
C PHE A 125 1.22 -6.07 -19.86
N ASP A 126 1.45 -5.01 -20.65
CA ASP A 126 1.85 -5.09 -22.06
C ASP A 126 0.96 -6.06 -22.88
N GLY A 127 -0.36 -5.98 -22.67
CA GLY A 127 -1.35 -6.82 -23.35
C GLY A 127 -1.39 -8.29 -22.90
N ARG A 128 -0.64 -8.67 -21.85
CA ARG A 128 -0.61 -10.02 -21.31
C ARG A 128 -1.31 -10.07 -19.95
N PRO A 129 -2.21 -11.05 -19.71
CA PRO A 129 -2.75 -11.29 -18.38
C PRO A 129 -1.64 -11.62 -17.39
N ILE A 130 -1.68 -11.01 -16.21
CA ILE A 130 -0.76 -11.24 -15.11
C ILE A 130 -1.53 -11.30 -13.79
N GLN A 131 -0.90 -11.88 -12.76
CA GLN A 131 -1.29 -11.61 -11.38
C GLN A 131 -0.35 -10.56 -10.78
N VAL A 132 -0.93 -9.62 -10.05
CA VAL A 132 -0.20 -8.60 -9.29
C VAL A 132 -0.32 -8.93 -7.81
N ARG A 133 0.80 -8.80 -7.09
CA ARG A 133 0.84 -8.91 -5.62
C ARG A 133 1.44 -7.68 -5.00
N PHE A 134 0.75 -7.11 -4.03
CA PHE A 134 1.35 -6.19 -3.06
C PHE A 134 1.64 -6.94 -1.76
N LEU A 135 2.82 -6.73 -1.21
CA LEU A 135 3.25 -7.28 0.07
C LEU A 135 3.65 -6.14 1.00
N TRP A 136 3.02 -6.08 2.17
CA TRP A 136 3.42 -5.22 3.27
C TRP A 136 4.09 -6.08 4.34
N SER A 137 5.30 -5.71 4.75
CA SER A 137 6.10 -6.46 5.71
C SER A 137 7.05 -5.53 6.46
N GLU A 138 7.82 -6.09 7.41
CA GLU A 138 8.84 -5.36 8.19
C GLU A 138 8.29 -4.08 8.85
N ILE A 139 7.03 -4.16 9.31
CA ILE A 139 6.33 -3.04 9.93
C ILE A 139 6.80 -2.88 11.37
N ALA A 140 7.31 -1.70 11.68
CA ALA A 140 7.66 -1.25 13.01
C ALA A 140 7.09 0.16 13.26
N GLN A 141 7.38 0.74 14.42
CA GLN A 141 6.84 2.04 14.82
C GLN A 141 7.10 3.15 13.79
N ASN A 142 8.30 3.16 13.20
CA ASN A 142 8.79 4.23 12.32
C ASN A 142 9.25 3.72 10.95
N THR A 143 9.04 2.44 10.64
CA THR A 143 9.48 1.83 9.38
C THR A 143 8.42 0.87 8.86
N ALA A 144 8.35 0.73 7.54
CA ALA A 144 7.58 -0.31 6.88
C ALA A 144 8.20 -0.61 5.52
N ARG A 145 7.94 -1.82 5.01
CA ARG A 145 8.36 -2.24 3.67
C ARG A 145 7.13 -2.60 2.84
N TRP A 146 7.11 -2.11 1.61
CA TRP A 146 6.13 -2.52 0.60
C TRP A 146 6.85 -3.07 -0.63
N GLU A 147 6.27 -4.10 -1.24
CA GLU A 147 6.76 -4.68 -2.47
C GLU A 147 5.62 -4.96 -3.45
N GLN A 148 5.89 -4.74 -4.74
CA GLN A 148 5.07 -5.20 -5.85
C GLN A 148 5.78 -6.32 -6.60
N ALA A 149 5.05 -7.37 -6.89
CA ALA A 149 5.50 -8.46 -7.75
C ALA A 149 4.48 -8.82 -8.81
N PHE A 150 4.95 -9.25 -9.98
CA PHE A 150 4.12 -9.77 -11.08
C PHE A 150 4.36 -11.27 -11.27
N SER A 151 3.32 -11.97 -11.69
CA SER A 151 3.37 -13.39 -12.06
C SER A 151 2.69 -13.60 -13.41
N GLN A 152 3.27 -14.48 -14.23
CA GLN A 152 2.73 -14.90 -15.54
C GLN A 152 2.19 -16.33 -15.54
N ASP A 153 2.32 -17.06 -14.42
CA ASP A 153 2.05 -18.49 -14.30
C ASP A 153 1.02 -18.81 -13.21
N GLY A 154 0.10 -17.87 -12.95
CA GLY A 154 -0.97 -18.04 -11.97
C GLY A 154 -0.48 -18.00 -10.52
N GLY A 155 0.63 -17.31 -10.27
CA GLY A 155 1.19 -17.10 -8.94
C GLY A 155 2.16 -18.19 -8.49
N ALA A 156 2.59 -19.09 -9.38
CA ALA A 156 3.58 -20.12 -9.07
C ALA A 156 4.98 -19.50 -8.91
N THR A 157 5.32 -18.51 -9.73
CA THR A 157 6.54 -17.70 -9.62
C THR A 157 6.22 -16.21 -9.62
N TRP A 158 7.09 -15.41 -8.99
CA TRP A 158 6.89 -13.97 -8.79
C TRP A 158 8.17 -13.20 -9.09
N GLU A 159 8.06 -12.16 -9.93
CA GLU A 159 9.11 -11.16 -10.16
C GLU A 159 8.79 -9.90 -9.34
N THR A 160 9.45 -9.75 -8.19
CA THR A 160 9.43 -8.47 -7.46
C THR A 160 10.04 -7.40 -8.34
N ASN A 161 9.26 -6.37 -8.64
CA ASN A 161 9.63 -5.33 -9.60
C ASN A 161 9.56 -3.91 -9.03
N TRP A 162 9.05 -3.75 -7.83
CA TRP A 162 9.14 -2.50 -7.09
C TRP A 162 9.20 -2.78 -5.59
N ILE A 163 10.10 -2.09 -4.93
CA ILE A 163 10.29 -2.09 -3.48
C ILE A 163 10.19 -0.63 -3.01
N MET A 164 9.49 -0.41 -1.90
CA MET A 164 9.45 0.83 -1.17
C MET A 164 9.81 0.59 0.29
N GLU A 165 10.73 1.37 0.82
CA GLU A 165 11.11 1.38 2.22
C GLU A 165 10.72 2.72 2.82
N PHE A 166 9.82 2.70 3.79
CA PHE A 166 9.25 3.89 4.42
C PHE A 166 10.00 4.20 5.72
N ALA A 167 10.35 5.47 5.91
CA ALA A 167 10.87 6.01 7.17
C ALA A 167 10.00 7.17 7.64
N ARG A 168 9.48 7.07 8.87
CA ARG A 168 8.54 8.05 9.41
C ARG A 168 9.24 9.40 9.62
N ARG A 169 8.60 10.48 9.19
CA ARG A 169 9.07 11.85 9.45
C ARG A 169 8.64 12.29 10.86
N PRO A 170 9.52 12.99 11.61
CA PRO A 170 9.18 13.55 12.93
C PRO A 170 8.04 14.56 12.89
#